data_AF-A0A936T2Y5-F1
#
_entry.id   AF-A0A936T2Y5-F1
#
_cell.length_a   1.000
_cell.length_b   1.000
_cell.length_c   1.000
_cell.angle_alpha   90.00
_cell.angle_beta   90.00
_cell.angle_gamma   90.00
#
_symmetry.space_group_name_H-M   'P 1'
#
loop_
_entity.id
_entity.type
_entity.pdbx_description
1 polymer ?
#
loop_
_entity_poly.entity_id
_entity_poly.type
_entity_poly.pdbx_seq_one_letter_code
_entity_poly.pdbx_strand_id
1 'polypeptide(L)'
;MPLETIAQAATHVGRKRRRNEDSHLIDADLCLYVVADGMGGQAAGDVASQKAVTTVRNFVAERKSVIDKLRDDMTQENRVAAQELVTGAIQAACAELWTMAEADEKLRGMGTTMVCCIVAGEHAILGHVGDSRAYLIRQGSAHALTEDHTLVAAQIKHGTMTKEQAKKSALRSVLTRAVGTQQSVQVDTLLVDLMPGDVMLICSDGLHGYFDDEQELATLCSNVNDSLAEKLVDMANERGGRDNITAMLVSVRSEETADGPESVMYESLRKHEALRSIPLFMHLTYREQAEIVAISSVKSYPEGEAIVIEGDVGEDLYVILRGRVAVEKNGTAITTIPAGGYFGEMGLIDDSKRSATVRALEPVRTMIIKRADMMNVMRREPVLAVKLLWSFVQGLSQRLRTVNTELTEARAELFAAQGVTPYT
;
A
#
# COMPACT_ATOMS: atom_id res chain seq x y z
N MET A 1 14.95 7.13 -14.05
CA MET A 1 15.39 8.55 -14.08
C MET A 1 15.34 9.03 -12.63
N PRO A 2 16.29 9.82 -12.10
CA PRO A 2 16.24 10.14 -10.68
C PRO A 2 15.01 11.02 -10.40
N LEU A 3 14.08 10.49 -9.61
CA LEU A 3 13.01 11.30 -9.04
C LEU A 3 13.63 12.24 -8.02
N GLU A 4 13.24 13.50 -8.08
CA GLU A 4 13.59 14.49 -7.06
C GLU A 4 12.43 14.58 -6.07
N THR A 5 12.76 14.70 -4.78
CA THR A 5 11.76 14.93 -3.74
C THR A 5 11.87 16.34 -3.19
N ILE A 6 10.75 17.05 -3.14
CA ILE A 6 10.65 18.37 -2.53
C ILE A 6 9.69 18.24 -1.36
N ALA A 7 10.21 18.47 -0.15
CA ALA A 7 9.45 18.34 1.06
C ALA A 7 9.19 19.70 1.73
N GLN A 8 8.00 19.83 2.31
CA GLN A 8 7.61 20.94 3.15
C GLN A 8 6.88 20.39 4.37
N ALA A 9 7.04 21.03 5.52
CA ALA A 9 6.33 20.66 6.73
C ALA A 9 5.89 21.90 7.49
N ALA A 10 4.74 21.79 8.17
CA ALA A 10 4.22 22.79 9.08
C ALA A 10 3.70 22.09 10.33
N THR A 11 3.91 22.72 11.49
CA THR A 11 3.39 22.22 12.76
C THR A 11 2.86 23.38 13.60
N HIS A 12 1.77 23.17 14.32
CA HIS A 12 1.15 24.16 15.19
C HIS A 12 0.57 23.50 16.45
N VAL A 13 0.63 24.21 17.57
CA VAL A 13 0.10 23.76 18.88
C VAL A 13 -1.42 23.55 18.91
N GLY A 14 -2.14 23.90 17.84
CA GLY A 14 -3.60 24.01 17.85
C GLY A 14 -4.12 25.22 18.62
N ARG A 15 -5.44 25.26 18.83
CA ARG A 15 -6.18 26.31 19.57
C ARG A 15 -6.52 25.90 21.00
N LYS A 16 -6.46 24.60 21.34
CA LYS A 16 -6.91 24.06 22.64
C LYS A 16 -5.80 23.48 23.50
N ARG A 17 -4.64 23.15 22.93
CA ARG A 17 -3.46 22.69 23.68
C ARG A 17 -2.58 23.88 24.09
N ARG A 18 -1.71 23.65 25.08
CA ARG A 18 -0.73 24.64 25.58
C ARG A 18 0.69 24.38 25.10
N ARG A 19 0.97 23.16 24.65
CA ARG A 19 2.28 22.67 24.22
C ARG A 19 2.10 21.85 22.96
N ASN A 20 3.13 21.86 22.13
CA ASN A 20 3.20 21.03 20.94
C ASN A 20 4.02 19.78 21.29
N GLU A 21 3.36 18.63 21.33
CA GLU A 21 3.95 17.32 21.59
C GLU A 21 4.24 16.58 20.27
N ASP A 22 3.85 17.15 19.12
CA ASP A 22 4.25 16.66 17.80
C ASP A 22 5.71 17.02 17.48
N SER A 23 6.37 16.11 16.78
CA SER A 23 7.69 16.31 16.17
C SER A 23 7.70 15.84 14.71
N HIS A 24 8.54 16.47 13.90
CA HIS A 24 8.75 16.05 12.52
C HIS A 24 10.22 16.22 12.10
N LEU A 25 10.62 15.52 11.04
CA LEU A 25 11.95 15.59 10.44
C LEU A 25 11.88 15.49 8.92
N ILE A 26 12.60 16.40 8.27
CA ILE A 26 12.99 16.31 6.86
C ILE A 26 14.51 16.19 6.82
N ASP A 27 15.02 15.03 6.40
CA ASP A 27 16.44 14.81 6.16
C ASP A 27 16.64 14.48 4.67
N ALA A 28 16.96 15.52 3.88
CA ALA A 28 17.09 15.42 2.43
C ALA A 28 18.26 14.49 2.01
N ASP A 29 19.34 14.46 2.79
CA ASP A 29 20.52 13.64 2.51
C ASP A 29 20.25 12.13 2.64
N LEU A 30 19.30 11.78 3.51
CA LEU A 30 18.80 10.42 3.70
C LEU A 30 17.50 10.14 2.95
N CYS A 31 16.89 11.18 2.35
CA CYS A 31 15.53 11.13 1.81
C CYS A 31 14.53 10.55 2.85
N LEU A 32 14.69 10.96 4.11
CA LEU A 32 13.96 10.47 5.27
C LEU A 32 12.98 11.53 5.78
N TYR A 33 11.73 11.12 5.95
CA TYR A 33 10.60 11.95 6.30
C TYR A 33 9.86 11.33 7.47
N VAL A 34 9.74 12.05 8.59
CA VAL A 34 9.19 11.48 9.83
C VAL A 34 8.20 12.45 10.46
N VAL A 35 7.07 11.92 10.93
CA VAL A 35 6.12 12.61 11.82
C VAL A 35 5.85 11.70 13.01
N ALA A 36 5.87 12.29 14.21
CA ALA A 36 5.62 11.60 15.47
C ALA A 36 4.74 12.48 16.36
N ASP A 37 3.61 11.95 16.82
CA ASP A 37 2.69 12.60 17.75
C ASP A 37 2.98 12.08 19.15
N GLY A 38 3.46 12.97 20.02
CA GLY A 38 3.91 12.62 21.37
C GLY A 38 2.76 12.50 22.34
N MET A 39 2.75 11.43 23.13
CA MET A 39 1.76 11.21 24.18
C MET A 39 2.39 10.94 25.54
N GLY A 40 1.75 11.45 26.59
CA GLY A 40 2.22 11.35 27.97
C GLY A 40 1.65 12.50 28.80
N GLY A 41 2.00 12.57 30.08
CA GLY A 41 1.73 13.78 30.88
C GLY A 41 2.41 15.02 30.27
N GLN A 42 2.10 16.22 30.78
CA GLN A 42 2.36 17.55 30.15
C GLN A 42 3.84 17.91 29.79
N ALA A 43 4.81 17.00 29.92
CA ALA A 43 6.21 17.17 29.49
C ALA A 43 6.89 15.85 29.05
N ALA A 44 6.13 14.76 28.87
CA ALA A 44 6.68 13.47 28.51
C ALA A 44 6.46 13.17 27.01
N GLY A 45 5.37 13.70 26.43
CA GLY A 45 5.05 13.52 25.01
C GLY A 45 6.02 14.24 24.07
N ASP A 46 6.36 15.50 24.36
CA ASP A 46 7.33 16.29 23.59
C ASP A 46 8.73 15.65 23.61
N VAL A 47 9.17 15.16 24.78
CA VAL A 47 10.43 14.42 24.91
C VAL A 47 10.38 13.13 24.10
N ALA A 48 9.27 12.38 24.16
CA ALA A 48 9.13 11.11 23.47
C ALA A 48 9.19 11.28 21.94
N SER A 49 8.41 12.20 21.37
CA SER A 49 8.35 12.39 19.92
C SER A 49 9.69 12.89 19.35
N GLN A 50 10.32 13.88 19.99
CA GLN A 50 11.63 14.40 19.56
C GLN A 50 12.73 13.35 19.62
N LYS A 51 12.74 12.58 20.72
CA LYS A 51 13.74 11.54 20.91
C LYS A 51 13.58 10.43 19.89
N ALA A 52 12.35 9.95 19.66
CA ALA A 52 12.07 8.90 18.69
C ALA A 52 12.49 9.31 17.26
N VAL A 53 12.15 10.53 16.84
CA VAL A 53 12.57 11.08 15.54
C VAL A 53 14.10 11.09 15.40
N THR A 54 14.80 11.54 16.45
CA THR A 54 16.27 11.57 16.45
C THR A 54 16.88 10.17 16.36
N THR A 55 16.33 9.21 17.10
CA THR A 55 16.79 7.82 17.08
C THR A 55 16.61 7.17 15.71
N VAL A 56 15.44 7.36 15.09
CA VAL A 56 15.16 6.88 13.73
C VAL A 56 16.18 7.44 12.74
N ARG A 57 16.41 8.76 12.78
CA ARG A 57 17.38 9.44 11.92
C ARG A 57 18.78 8.85 12.03
N ASN A 58 19.28 8.66 13.25
CA ASN A 58 20.61 8.11 13.48
C ASN A 58 20.72 6.64 13.03
N PHE A 59 19.71 5.83 13.34
CA PHE A 59 19.68 4.42 12.93
C PHE A 59 19.74 4.25 11.41
N VAL A 60 18.99 5.10 10.70
CA VAL A 60 18.95 5.14 9.24
C VAL A 60 20.27 5.67 8.66
N ALA A 61 20.82 6.74 9.23
CA ALA A 61 22.09 7.32 8.79
C ALA A 61 23.24 6.29 8.81
N GLU A 62 23.34 5.48 9.86
CA GLU A 62 24.33 4.40 9.99
C GLU A 62 24.19 3.29 8.93
N ARG A 63 23.01 3.18 8.31
CA ARG A 63 22.64 2.10 7.38
C ARG A 63 22.25 2.63 6.00
N LYS A 64 22.73 3.82 5.64
CA LYS A 64 22.44 4.50 4.35
C LYS A 64 22.66 3.60 3.12
N SER A 65 23.63 2.70 3.17
CA SER A 65 23.90 1.75 2.08
C SER A 65 22.72 0.87 1.69
N VAL A 66 21.77 0.60 2.59
CA VAL A 66 20.55 -0.16 2.28
C VAL A 66 19.63 0.64 1.35
N ILE A 67 19.54 1.96 1.57
CA ILE A 67 18.77 2.89 0.74
C ILE A 67 19.40 2.95 -0.66
N ASP A 68 20.72 3.07 -0.73
CA ASP A 68 21.46 3.14 -1.99
C ASP A 68 21.25 1.85 -2.82
N LYS A 69 21.35 0.68 -2.19
CA LYS A 69 21.10 -0.61 -2.86
C LYS A 69 19.67 -0.73 -3.40
N LEU A 70 18.67 -0.27 -2.63
CA LEU A 70 17.28 -0.30 -3.07
C LEU A 70 17.04 0.62 -4.26
N ARG A 71 17.65 1.82 -4.25
CA ARG A 71 17.59 2.77 -5.36
C ARG A 71 18.23 2.20 -6.63
N ASP A 72 19.32 1.46 -6.48
CA ASP A 72 20.09 0.94 -7.62
C ASP A 72 19.48 -0.33 -8.22
N ASP A 73 18.95 -1.24 -7.39
CA ASP A 73 18.30 -2.48 -7.85
C ASP A 73 17.22 -2.99 -6.88
N MET A 74 16.03 -3.25 -7.41
CA MET A 74 14.85 -3.69 -6.68
C MET A 74 14.73 -5.21 -6.55
N THR A 75 15.83 -5.88 -6.23
CA THR A 75 15.83 -7.31 -5.90
C THR A 75 14.97 -7.59 -4.67
N GLN A 76 14.50 -8.83 -4.53
CA GLN A 76 13.75 -9.26 -3.35
C GLN A 76 14.56 -9.06 -2.06
N GLU A 77 15.87 -9.29 -2.10
CA GLU A 77 16.77 -9.08 -0.96
C GLU A 77 16.81 -7.61 -0.54
N ASN A 78 16.97 -6.69 -1.50
CA ASN A 78 17.01 -5.26 -1.22
C ASN A 78 15.67 -4.75 -0.67
N ARG A 79 14.54 -5.25 -1.20
CA ARG A 79 13.19 -4.92 -0.69
C ARG A 79 13.04 -5.32 0.78
N VAL A 80 13.43 -6.55 1.12
CA VAL A 80 13.35 -7.06 2.50
C VAL A 80 14.27 -6.25 3.42
N ALA A 81 15.52 -6.01 3.02
CA ALA A 81 16.48 -5.23 3.80
C ALA A 81 15.98 -3.80 4.09
N ALA A 82 15.30 -3.16 3.13
CA ALA A 82 14.74 -1.83 3.33
C ALA A 82 13.53 -1.82 4.28
N GLN A 83 12.66 -2.84 4.22
CA GLN A 83 11.57 -3.00 5.20
C GLN A 83 12.12 -3.27 6.62
N GLU A 84 13.18 -4.08 6.72
CA GLU A 84 13.88 -4.34 7.98
C GLU A 84 14.59 -3.10 8.53
N LEU A 85 15.14 -2.24 7.66
CA LEU A 85 15.73 -0.96 8.05
C LEU A 85 14.71 -0.08 8.78
N VAL A 86 13.53 0.12 8.17
CA VAL A 86 12.47 0.96 8.75
C VAL A 86 11.92 0.33 10.04
N THR A 87 11.69 -0.99 10.02
CA THR A 87 11.25 -1.74 11.21
C THR A 87 12.26 -1.59 12.35
N GLY A 88 13.55 -1.80 12.07
CA GLY A 88 14.64 -1.69 13.03
C GLY A 88 14.79 -0.27 13.59
N ALA A 89 14.62 0.76 12.76
CA ALA A 89 14.69 2.14 13.21
C ALA A 89 13.60 2.47 14.24
N ILE A 90 12.35 2.04 13.97
CA ILE A 90 11.22 2.26 14.89
C ILE A 90 11.36 1.40 16.15
N GLN A 91 11.86 0.16 16.04
CA GLN A 91 12.17 -0.69 17.21
C GLN A 91 13.25 -0.08 18.09
N ALA A 92 14.31 0.48 17.50
CA ALA A 92 15.37 1.16 18.23
C ALA A 92 14.82 2.37 19.00
N ALA A 93 13.98 3.19 18.37
CA ALA A 93 13.28 4.27 19.04
C ALA A 93 12.39 3.76 20.19
N CYS A 94 11.67 2.66 19.99
CA CYS A 94 10.83 2.04 21.02
C CYS A 94 11.64 1.61 22.24
N ALA A 95 12.75 0.89 22.02
CA ALA A 95 13.62 0.43 23.09
C ALA A 95 14.30 1.58 23.84
N GLU A 96 14.68 2.64 23.13
CA GLU A 96 15.31 3.81 23.74
C GLU A 96 14.32 4.60 24.61
N LEU A 97 13.10 4.83 24.12
CA LEU A 97 12.04 5.46 24.91
C LEU A 97 11.68 4.62 26.15
N TRP A 98 11.56 3.29 25.99
CA TRP A 98 11.30 2.40 27.12
C TRP A 98 12.38 2.53 28.21
N THR A 99 13.66 2.52 27.81
CA THR A 99 14.80 2.66 28.73
C THR A 99 14.76 4.00 29.48
N MET A 100 14.43 5.08 28.78
CA MET A 100 14.30 6.40 29.40
C MET A 100 13.14 6.46 30.40
N ALA A 101 12.00 5.84 30.06
CA ALA A 101 10.82 5.78 30.94
C ALA A 101 11.04 4.91 32.20
N GLU A 102 11.93 3.91 32.14
CA GLU A 102 12.36 3.14 33.30
C GLU A 102 13.35 3.90 34.20
N ALA A 103 14.17 4.78 33.61
CA ALA A 103 15.19 5.54 34.31
C ALA A 103 14.65 6.79 35.03
N ASP A 104 13.61 7.45 34.51
CA ASP A 104 13.00 8.64 35.11
C ASP A 104 11.48 8.45 35.31
N GLU A 105 11.05 8.49 36.56
CA GLU A 105 9.64 8.36 36.94
C GLU A 105 8.75 9.45 36.31
N LYS A 106 9.30 10.61 35.94
CA LYS A 106 8.57 11.68 35.25
C LYS A 106 8.26 11.36 33.79
N LEU A 107 9.03 10.46 33.19
CA LEU A 107 8.87 9.99 31.80
C LEU A 107 8.07 8.69 31.72
N ARG A 108 7.59 8.19 32.85
CA ARG A 108 6.89 6.91 32.93
C ARG A 108 5.61 6.96 32.09
N GLY A 109 5.47 5.99 31.19
CA GLY A 109 4.34 5.91 30.27
C GLY A 109 4.40 6.89 29.10
N MET A 110 5.54 7.56 28.88
CA MET A 110 5.75 8.32 27.65
C MET A 110 5.69 7.39 26.44
N GLY A 111 5.18 7.91 25.34
CA GLY A 111 5.19 7.22 24.08
C GLY A 111 4.90 8.18 22.95
N THR A 112 4.91 7.68 21.73
CA THR A 112 4.60 8.50 20.56
C THR A 112 4.07 7.62 19.44
N THR A 113 3.26 8.20 18.56
CA THR A 113 3.03 7.61 17.24
C THR A 113 4.28 7.79 16.39
N MET A 114 4.32 7.12 15.24
CA MET A 114 5.40 7.26 14.29
C MET A 114 4.90 6.91 12.90
N VAL A 115 5.05 7.83 11.97
CA VAL A 115 5.07 7.54 10.54
C VAL A 115 6.43 7.96 10.00
N CYS A 116 7.16 6.99 9.47
CA CYS A 116 8.45 7.15 8.84
C CYS A 116 8.32 6.81 7.35
N CYS A 117 8.89 7.61 6.47
CA CYS A 117 8.96 7.35 5.04
C CYS A 117 10.39 7.60 4.55
N ILE A 118 10.96 6.59 3.88
CA ILE A 118 12.24 6.70 3.18
C ILE A 118 11.97 6.63 1.69
N VAL A 119 12.47 7.60 0.92
CA VAL A 119 12.42 7.57 -0.54
C VAL A 119 13.76 7.07 -1.08
N ALA A 120 13.71 6.03 -1.91
CA ALA A 120 14.87 5.39 -2.52
C ALA A 120 14.63 5.23 -4.03
N GLY A 121 15.09 6.21 -4.82
CA GLY A 121 14.85 6.23 -6.26
C GLY A 121 13.38 6.38 -6.58
N GLU A 122 12.81 5.37 -7.23
CA GLU A 122 11.40 5.34 -7.65
C GLU A 122 10.48 4.65 -6.63
N HIS A 123 10.94 4.45 -5.39
CA HIS A 123 10.20 3.74 -4.35
C HIS A 123 10.19 4.50 -3.03
N ALA A 124 9.09 4.37 -2.29
CA ALA A 124 8.96 4.79 -0.90
C ALA A 124 8.76 3.57 0.00
N ILE A 125 9.47 3.54 1.13
CA ILE A 125 9.25 2.58 2.22
C ILE A 125 8.65 3.32 3.39
N LEU A 126 7.43 2.95 3.77
CA LEU A 126 6.75 3.47 4.95
C LEU A 126 6.90 2.52 6.13
N GLY A 127 7.00 3.09 7.33
CA GLY A 127 6.87 2.44 8.62
C GLY A 127 5.86 3.20 9.47
N HIS A 128 4.93 2.48 10.09
CA HIS A 128 3.80 3.07 10.80
C HIS A 128 3.53 2.40 12.14
N VAL A 129 3.36 3.22 13.18
CA VAL A 129 2.87 2.85 14.50
C VAL A 129 2.00 3.98 15.06
N GLY A 130 0.72 3.73 15.33
CA GLY A 130 -0.16 4.68 16.01
C GLY A 130 -1.33 5.02 15.12
N ASP A 131 -1.83 6.25 15.20
CA ASP A 131 -2.94 6.75 14.39
C ASP A 131 -2.56 7.97 13.52
N SER A 132 -1.32 8.45 13.60
CA SER A 132 -0.79 9.34 12.55
C SER A 132 -0.78 8.63 11.20
N ARG A 133 -1.03 9.37 10.12
CA ARG A 133 -1.32 8.78 8.81
C ARG A 133 -0.37 9.21 7.71
N ALA A 134 -0.21 8.33 6.73
CA ALA A 134 0.31 8.68 5.41
C ALA A 134 -0.74 8.49 4.33
N TYR A 135 -0.73 9.39 3.35
CA TYR A 135 -1.59 9.39 2.17
C TYR A 135 -0.74 9.56 0.91
N LEU A 136 -1.12 8.88 -0.17
CA LEU A 136 -0.62 9.15 -1.52
C LEU A 136 -1.69 9.88 -2.31
N ILE A 137 -1.36 11.07 -2.79
CA ILE A 137 -2.17 11.83 -3.73
C ILE A 137 -1.60 11.60 -5.13
N ARG A 138 -2.39 10.98 -6.00
CA ARG A 138 -2.02 10.54 -7.34
C ARG A 138 -3.19 10.71 -8.29
N GLN A 139 -2.97 11.34 -9.44
CA GLN A 139 -3.97 11.50 -10.51
C GLN A 139 -5.34 12.01 -10.01
N GLY A 140 -5.34 12.98 -9.09
CA GLY A 140 -6.56 13.60 -8.56
C GLY A 140 -7.33 12.76 -7.51
N SER A 141 -6.76 11.65 -7.05
CA SER A 141 -7.27 10.84 -5.95
C SER A 141 -6.29 10.85 -4.78
N ALA A 142 -6.79 10.76 -3.55
CA ALA A 142 -5.96 10.49 -2.37
C ALA A 142 -6.23 9.06 -1.88
N HIS A 143 -5.20 8.42 -1.36
CA HIS A 143 -5.25 7.04 -0.90
C HIS A 143 -4.54 6.91 0.44
N ALA A 144 -5.25 6.49 1.49
CA ALA A 144 -4.61 6.17 2.76
C ALA A 144 -3.63 4.99 2.59
N LEU A 145 -2.39 5.19 3.03
CA LEU A 145 -1.34 4.18 3.04
C LEU A 145 -1.20 3.50 4.41
N THR A 146 -1.83 4.04 5.44
CA THR A 146 -1.77 3.55 6.83
C THR A 146 -3.17 3.17 7.35
N GLU A 147 -3.23 2.19 8.25
CA GLU A 147 -4.42 1.85 9.02
C GLU A 147 -4.19 2.17 10.48
N ASP A 148 -5.07 2.96 11.11
CA ASP A 148 -4.87 3.40 12.49
C ASP A 148 -4.77 2.21 13.46
N HIS A 149 -3.80 2.26 14.35
CA HIS A 149 -3.67 1.37 15.50
C HIS A 149 -4.49 1.91 16.68
N THR A 150 -5.78 2.12 16.47
CA THR A 150 -6.74 2.50 17.53
C THR A 150 -7.66 1.34 17.88
N LEU A 151 -8.27 1.40 19.06
CA LEU A 151 -9.22 0.38 19.51
C LEU A 151 -10.45 0.33 18.59
N VAL A 152 -10.93 1.49 18.14
CA VAL A 152 -12.08 1.58 17.22
C VAL A 152 -11.75 1.05 15.84
N ALA A 153 -10.54 1.30 15.32
CA ALA A 153 -10.09 0.75 14.05
C ALA A 153 -9.98 -0.78 14.12
N ALA A 154 -9.45 -1.33 15.22
CA ALA A 154 -9.43 -2.77 15.46
C ALA A 154 -10.85 -3.37 15.51
N GLN A 155 -11.79 -2.72 16.20
CA GLN A 155 -13.19 -3.18 16.26
C GLN A 155 -13.88 -3.15 14.89
N ILE A 156 -13.61 -2.12 14.07
CA ILE A 156 -14.08 -2.09 12.68
C ILE A 156 -13.46 -3.25 11.88
N LYS A 157 -12.15 -3.46 11.98
CA LYS A 157 -11.42 -4.53 11.28
C LYS A 157 -11.97 -5.92 11.65
N HIS A 158 -12.40 -6.11 12.90
CA HIS A 158 -13.02 -7.35 13.38
C HIS A 158 -14.55 -7.43 13.16
N GLY A 159 -15.17 -6.41 12.55
CA GLY A 159 -16.60 -6.39 12.26
C GLY A 159 -17.50 -6.21 13.50
N THR A 160 -16.94 -5.83 14.65
CA THR A 160 -17.69 -5.59 15.89
C THR A 160 -18.19 -4.14 16.03
N MET A 161 -17.75 -3.25 15.14
CA MET A 161 -18.15 -1.84 15.11
C MET A 161 -18.24 -1.32 13.67
N THR A 162 -19.21 -0.43 13.38
CA THR A 162 -19.28 0.27 12.09
C THR A 162 -18.48 1.58 12.10
N LYS A 163 -18.08 2.07 10.91
CA LYS A 163 -17.39 3.38 10.78
C LYS A 163 -18.18 4.54 11.40
N GLU A 164 -19.51 4.52 11.31
CA GLU A 164 -20.37 5.56 11.90
C GLU A 164 -20.39 5.52 13.43
N GLN A 165 -20.38 4.30 14.01
CA GLN A 165 -20.29 4.11 15.46
C GLN A 165 -18.93 4.59 15.98
N ALA A 166 -17.85 4.26 15.28
CA ALA A 166 -16.50 4.67 15.65
C ALA A 166 -16.33 6.19 15.75
N LYS A 167 -16.90 6.97 14.82
CA LYS A 167 -16.86 8.45 14.85
C LYS A 167 -17.43 9.05 16.15
N LYS A 168 -18.40 8.37 16.77
CA LYS A 168 -19.09 8.81 18.00
C LYS A 168 -18.53 8.15 19.28
N SER A 169 -17.59 7.23 19.15
CA SER A 169 -17.05 6.47 20.29
C SER A 169 -16.16 7.34 21.17
N ALA A 170 -16.30 7.18 22.48
CA ALA A 170 -15.38 7.76 23.46
C ALA A 170 -13.97 7.13 23.38
N LEU A 171 -13.85 5.96 22.77
CA LEU A 171 -12.60 5.19 22.66
C LEU A 171 -11.82 5.49 21.37
N ARG A 172 -12.24 6.50 20.59
CA ARG A 172 -11.66 6.75 19.25
C ARG A 172 -10.16 7.10 19.27
N SER A 173 -9.69 7.72 20.35
CA SER A 173 -8.28 8.12 20.53
C SER A 173 -7.48 7.10 21.37
N VAL A 174 -8.06 5.94 21.68
CA VAL A 174 -7.36 4.91 22.46
C VAL A 174 -6.48 4.10 21.50
N LEU A 175 -5.17 4.30 21.58
CA LEU A 175 -4.20 3.54 20.80
C LEU A 175 -4.06 2.11 21.31
N THR A 176 -3.92 1.18 20.37
CA THR A 176 -3.55 -0.23 20.61
C THR A 176 -2.06 -0.46 20.43
N ARG A 177 -1.36 0.42 19.71
CA ARG A 177 0.10 0.40 19.54
C ARG A 177 0.67 1.81 19.59
N ALA A 178 1.77 1.97 20.30
CA ALA A 178 2.56 3.19 20.30
C ALA A 178 4.04 2.87 20.57
N VAL A 179 4.94 3.73 20.10
CA VAL A 179 6.38 3.60 20.29
C VAL A 179 6.73 4.01 21.72
N GLY A 180 7.49 3.18 22.43
CA GLY A 180 8.01 3.47 23.78
C GLY A 180 7.11 3.04 24.94
N THR A 181 5.85 2.67 24.70
CA THR A 181 4.94 2.17 25.76
C THR A 181 5.24 0.73 26.20
N GLN A 182 6.04 0.01 25.41
CA GLN A 182 6.52 -1.35 25.65
C GLN A 182 7.97 -1.44 25.17
N GLN A 183 8.71 -2.50 25.54
CA GLN A 183 10.10 -2.69 25.12
C GLN A 183 10.24 -2.85 23.59
N SER A 184 9.22 -3.39 22.92
CA SER A 184 9.15 -3.54 21.47
C SER A 184 7.74 -3.25 20.98
N VAL A 185 7.61 -2.98 19.67
CA VAL A 185 6.32 -2.65 19.05
C VAL A 185 6.16 -3.31 17.69
N GLN A 186 4.97 -3.77 17.34
CA GLN A 186 4.72 -4.26 15.99
C GLN A 186 4.63 -3.08 15.01
N VAL A 187 5.55 -3.05 14.05
CA VAL A 187 5.64 -2.01 13.02
C VAL A 187 4.97 -2.50 11.74
N ASP A 188 4.07 -1.69 11.20
CA ASP A 188 3.51 -1.92 9.87
C ASP A 188 4.43 -1.29 8.83
N THR A 189 4.80 -2.04 7.80
CA THR A 189 5.63 -1.54 6.69
C THR A 189 4.92 -1.69 5.35
N LEU A 190 5.11 -0.69 4.47
CA LEU A 190 4.54 -0.67 3.13
C LEU A 190 5.59 -0.16 2.14
N LEU A 191 5.79 -0.89 1.04
CA LEU A 191 6.59 -0.45 -0.10
C LEU A 191 5.64 0.08 -1.17
N VAL A 192 5.90 1.29 -1.68
CA VAL A 192 5.07 1.95 -2.70
C VAL A 192 5.96 2.44 -3.82
N ASP A 193 5.55 2.20 -5.07
CA ASP A 193 6.19 2.79 -6.24
C ASP A 193 5.77 4.26 -6.37
N LEU A 194 6.73 5.16 -6.59
CA LEU A 194 6.54 6.59 -6.77
C LEU A 194 6.61 6.98 -8.25
N MET A 195 5.90 8.04 -8.59
CA MET A 195 5.81 8.56 -9.95
C MET A 195 5.89 10.09 -9.91
N PRO A 196 6.40 10.72 -10.97
CA PRO A 196 6.36 12.17 -11.10
C PRO A 196 4.93 12.71 -10.96
N GLY A 197 4.78 13.76 -10.16
CA GLY A 197 3.50 14.37 -9.83
C GLY A 197 2.80 13.76 -8.61
N ASP A 198 3.31 12.66 -8.07
CA ASP A 198 2.83 12.16 -6.78
C ASP A 198 3.15 13.12 -5.65
N VAL A 199 2.25 13.14 -4.66
CA VAL A 199 2.43 13.89 -3.43
C VAL A 199 2.10 12.95 -2.29
N MET A 200 3.07 12.69 -1.41
CA MET A 200 2.81 12.01 -0.15
C MET A 200 2.50 13.03 0.94
N LEU A 201 1.40 12.86 1.66
CA LEU A 201 1.10 13.60 2.88
C LEU A 201 1.33 12.68 4.08
N ILE A 202 2.16 13.10 5.02
CA ILE A 202 2.33 12.49 6.33
C ILE A 202 1.82 13.47 7.38
N CYS A 203 0.94 13.05 8.28
CA CYS A 203 0.31 13.96 9.24
C CYS A 203 -0.11 13.31 10.56
N SER A 204 -0.19 14.14 11.62
CA SER A 204 -0.78 13.75 12.91
C SER A 204 -2.31 13.74 12.88
N ASP A 205 -2.93 13.25 13.96
CA ASP A 205 -4.39 13.14 14.07
C ASP A 205 -5.10 14.50 14.09
N GLY A 206 -4.41 15.52 14.58
CA GLY A 206 -4.89 16.89 14.59
C GLY A 206 -4.99 17.51 13.19
N LEU A 207 -4.47 16.89 12.14
CA LEU A 207 -4.81 17.25 10.76
C LEU A 207 -5.94 16.38 10.22
N HIS A 208 -5.76 15.05 10.22
CA HIS A 208 -6.69 14.15 9.54
C HIS A 208 -8.05 14.01 10.22
N GLY A 209 -8.20 14.54 11.44
CA GLY A 209 -9.49 14.71 12.09
C GLY A 209 -10.36 15.82 11.48
N TYR A 210 -9.84 16.64 10.56
CA TYR A 210 -10.55 17.81 10.01
C TYR A 210 -10.97 17.72 8.55
N PHE A 211 -10.61 16.67 7.81
CA PHE A 211 -11.19 16.40 6.49
C PHE A 211 -12.20 15.25 6.56
N ASP A 212 -13.27 15.36 5.77
CA ASP A 212 -14.40 14.44 5.83
C ASP A 212 -14.08 13.09 5.15
N ASP A 213 -13.34 13.15 4.04
CA ASP A 213 -12.92 11.99 3.26
C ASP A 213 -11.64 12.25 2.44
N GLU A 214 -11.17 11.20 1.76
CA GLU A 214 -9.96 11.24 0.91
C GLU A 214 -10.15 12.14 -0.34
N GLN A 215 -11.37 12.36 -0.80
CA GLN A 215 -11.63 13.19 -1.98
C GLN A 215 -11.49 14.68 -1.66
N GLU A 216 -11.92 15.10 -0.47
CA GLU A 216 -11.64 16.44 0.04
C GLU A 216 -10.12 16.67 0.12
N LEU A 217 -9.38 15.70 0.69
CA LEU A 217 -7.92 15.77 0.75
C LEU A 217 -7.28 15.89 -0.64
N ALA A 218 -7.72 15.09 -1.61
CA ALA A 218 -7.25 15.18 -2.99
C ALA A 218 -7.49 16.57 -3.60
N THR A 219 -8.64 17.18 -3.27
CA THR A 219 -9.00 18.52 -3.73
C THR A 219 -8.11 19.60 -3.10
N LEU A 220 -7.85 19.51 -1.79
CA LEU A 220 -6.96 20.42 -1.07
C LEU A 220 -5.53 20.35 -1.62
N CYS A 221 -5.07 19.15 -1.99
CA CYS A 221 -3.74 18.91 -2.53
C CYS A 221 -3.64 19.08 -4.06
N SER A 222 -4.72 19.46 -4.75
CA SER A 222 -4.74 19.56 -6.22
C SER A 222 -3.74 20.57 -6.80
N ASN A 223 -3.40 21.61 -6.03
CA ASN A 223 -2.46 22.66 -6.42
C ASN A 223 -1.34 22.80 -5.39
N VAL A 224 -0.39 21.87 -5.42
CA VAL A 224 0.76 21.91 -4.52
C VAL A 224 1.62 23.14 -4.81
N ASN A 225 1.83 23.92 -3.75
CA ASN A 225 2.71 25.09 -3.72
C ASN A 225 3.49 25.05 -2.39
N ASP A 226 4.49 25.91 -2.25
CA ASP A 226 5.43 25.89 -1.10
C ASP A 226 4.77 26.24 0.25
N SER A 227 3.53 26.72 0.24
CA SER A 227 2.75 27.07 1.44
C SER A 227 1.62 26.07 1.74
N LEU A 228 1.54 24.94 1.04
CA LEU A 228 0.43 24.01 1.19
C LEU A 228 0.40 23.38 2.59
N ALA A 229 1.55 23.03 3.17
CA ALA A 229 1.62 22.50 4.53
C ALA A 229 1.03 23.48 5.55
N GLU A 230 1.40 24.76 5.46
CA GLU A 230 0.88 25.82 6.33
C GLU A 230 -0.63 26.00 6.14
N LYS A 231 -1.11 26.04 4.89
CA LYS A 231 -2.55 26.14 4.59
C LYS A 231 -3.36 24.99 5.16
N LEU A 232 -2.84 23.76 5.13
CA LEU A 232 -3.49 22.60 5.73
C LEU A 232 -3.58 22.73 7.26
N VAL A 233 -2.51 23.21 7.90
CA VAL A 233 -2.48 23.47 9.34
C VAL A 233 -3.44 24.61 9.73
N ASP A 234 -3.49 25.69 8.96
CA ASP A 234 -4.40 26.81 9.17
C ASP A 234 -5.86 26.38 9.02
N MET A 235 -6.18 25.61 7.99
CA MET A 235 -7.51 25.02 7.80
C MET A 235 -7.93 24.18 9.01
N ALA A 236 -7.07 23.32 9.53
CA ALA A 236 -7.38 22.51 10.71
C ALA A 236 -7.56 23.36 11.98
N ASN A 237 -6.78 24.44 12.12
CA ASN A 237 -6.96 25.42 13.20
C ASN A 237 -8.30 26.17 13.09
N GLU A 238 -8.70 26.58 11.89
CA GLU A 238 -9.98 27.26 11.62
C GLU A 238 -11.17 26.33 11.89
N ARG A 239 -11.06 25.04 11.57
CA ARG A 239 -12.09 24.03 11.82
C ARG A 239 -12.16 23.55 13.27
N GLY A 240 -11.24 23.99 14.13
CA GLY A 240 -11.38 23.85 15.58
C GLY A 240 -10.08 23.77 16.38
N GLY A 241 -8.99 23.28 15.76
CA GLY A 241 -7.65 23.19 16.37
C GLY A 241 -7.63 22.55 17.76
N ARG A 242 -8.31 21.42 17.93
CA ARG A 242 -8.44 20.71 19.21
C ARG A 242 -7.16 20.02 19.68
N ASP A 243 -6.29 19.65 18.76
CA ASP A 243 -5.02 19.00 19.07
C ASP A 243 -3.82 19.71 18.43
N ASN A 244 -2.63 19.20 18.69
CA ASN A 244 -1.43 19.52 17.93
C ASN A 244 -1.60 19.07 16.48
N ILE A 245 -1.10 19.87 15.54
CA ILE A 245 -1.38 19.70 14.11
C ILE A 245 -0.06 19.72 13.40
N THR A 246 0.29 18.62 12.75
CA THR A 246 1.49 18.49 11.93
C THR A 246 1.15 17.94 10.56
N ALA A 247 1.62 18.62 9.51
CA ALA A 247 1.46 18.24 8.12
C ALA A 247 2.82 18.27 7.43
N MET A 248 3.18 17.19 6.75
CA MET A 248 4.38 17.09 5.93
C MET A 248 4.01 16.59 4.54
N LEU A 249 4.38 17.33 3.51
CA LEU A 249 4.16 16.96 2.11
C LEU A 249 5.51 16.65 1.49
N VAL A 250 5.59 15.54 0.76
CA VAL A 250 6.74 15.13 -0.04
C VAL A 250 6.26 15.01 -1.49
N SER A 251 6.64 15.99 -2.31
CA SER A 251 6.30 16.04 -3.74
C SER A 251 7.36 15.35 -4.56
N VAL A 252 6.95 14.48 -5.46
CA VAL A 252 7.83 13.74 -6.36
C VAL A 252 7.85 14.43 -7.72
N ARG A 253 9.03 14.88 -8.16
CA ARG A 253 9.23 15.54 -9.45
C ARG A 253 10.22 14.77 -10.31
N SER A 254 10.21 15.07 -11.59
CA SER A 254 11.24 14.65 -12.55
C SER A 254 11.66 15.85 -13.37
N GLU A 255 12.96 16.03 -13.58
CA GLU A 255 13.53 17.16 -14.33
C GLU A 255 13.34 17.03 -15.86
N GLU A 256 12.90 15.88 -16.37
CA GLU A 256 12.73 15.63 -17.82
C GLU A 256 11.35 15.03 -18.14
N THR A 257 10.76 15.44 -19.26
CA THR A 257 9.52 14.84 -19.80
C THR A 257 9.80 13.39 -20.20
N ALA A 258 9.09 12.45 -19.59
CA ALA A 258 9.26 11.02 -19.80
C ALA A 258 8.89 10.56 -21.23
N ASP A 259 9.83 10.67 -22.16
CA ASP A 259 9.68 10.11 -23.50
C ASP A 259 10.16 8.65 -23.52
N GLY A 260 9.21 7.72 -23.34
CA GLY A 260 9.42 6.30 -23.67
C GLY A 260 8.50 5.32 -22.94
N PRO A 261 7.84 4.38 -23.65
CA PRO A 261 6.99 3.34 -23.06
C PRO A 261 7.73 2.27 -22.23
N GLU A 262 9.06 2.39 -22.09
CA GLU A 262 9.93 1.45 -21.36
C GLU A 262 10.49 2.01 -20.05
N SER A 263 10.19 3.26 -19.69
CA SER A 263 10.61 3.79 -18.38
C SER A 263 9.91 3.06 -17.23
N VAL A 264 10.62 2.94 -16.09
CA VAL A 264 10.14 2.30 -14.86
C VAL A 264 8.83 2.98 -14.37
N MET A 265 8.71 4.29 -14.57
CA MET A 265 7.47 5.06 -14.38
C MET A 265 6.25 4.49 -15.15
N TYR A 266 6.39 4.24 -16.47
CA TYR A 266 5.31 3.64 -17.27
C TYR A 266 5.00 2.21 -16.80
N GLU A 267 5.98 1.51 -16.25
CA GLU A 267 5.80 0.17 -15.72
C GLU A 267 4.99 0.17 -14.43
N SER A 268 5.33 1.02 -13.44
CA SER A 268 4.60 1.10 -12.17
C SER A 268 3.16 1.59 -12.33
N LEU A 269 2.90 2.55 -13.22
CA LEU A 269 1.54 2.93 -13.64
C LEU A 269 0.77 1.72 -14.16
N ARG A 270 1.36 0.99 -15.11
CA ARG A 270 0.72 -0.17 -15.72
C ARG A 270 0.50 -1.31 -14.75
N LYS A 271 1.39 -1.52 -13.76
CA LYS A 271 1.19 -2.54 -12.71
C LYS A 271 -0.08 -2.25 -11.93
N HIS A 272 -0.22 -1.03 -11.41
CA HIS A 272 -1.40 -0.66 -10.63
C HIS A 272 -2.68 -0.65 -11.47
N GLU A 273 -2.64 -0.07 -12.68
CA GLU A 273 -3.80 -0.06 -13.59
C GLU A 273 -4.22 -1.49 -13.99
N ALA A 274 -3.26 -2.34 -14.36
CA ALA A 274 -3.53 -3.72 -14.74
C ALA A 274 -4.03 -4.54 -13.54
N LEU A 275 -3.50 -4.33 -12.33
CA LEU A 275 -3.98 -5.04 -11.15
C LEU A 275 -5.43 -4.65 -10.83
N ARG A 276 -5.77 -3.36 -10.95
CA ARG A 276 -7.11 -2.84 -10.72
C ARG A 276 -8.14 -3.35 -11.75
N SER A 277 -7.74 -3.65 -12.98
CA SER A 277 -8.63 -4.22 -13.99
C SER A 277 -8.96 -5.70 -13.77
N ILE A 278 -8.24 -6.39 -12.87
CA ILE A 278 -8.47 -7.81 -12.59
C ILE A 278 -9.63 -7.94 -11.59
N PRO A 279 -10.71 -8.67 -11.92
CA PRO A 279 -11.84 -8.87 -11.02
C PRO A 279 -11.46 -9.46 -9.66
N LEU A 280 -10.38 -10.24 -9.59
CA LEU A 280 -9.86 -10.79 -8.35
C LEU A 280 -9.42 -9.71 -7.33
N PHE A 281 -8.93 -8.56 -7.81
CA PHE A 281 -8.35 -7.50 -6.97
C PHE A 281 -9.21 -6.24 -6.90
N MET A 282 -10.36 -6.21 -7.58
CA MET A 282 -11.18 -5.00 -7.74
C MET A 282 -11.72 -4.41 -6.42
N HIS A 283 -11.85 -5.23 -5.37
CA HIS A 283 -12.37 -4.83 -4.06
C HIS A 283 -11.27 -4.51 -3.04
N LEU A 284 -10.00 -4.59 -3.45
CA LEU A 284 -8.87 -4.25 -2.60
C LEU A 284 -8.70 -2.72 -2.54
N THR A 285 -8.30 -2.22 -1.37
CA THR A 285 -7.89 -0.82 -1.20
C THR A 285 -6.58 -0.56 -1.94
N TYR A 286 -6.24 0.72 -2.15
CA TYR A 286 -4.96 1.05 -2.78
C TYR A 286 -3.77 0.50 -2.00
N ARG A 287 -3.78 0.57 -0.66
CA ARG A 287 -2.74 -0.04 0.20
C ARG A 287 -2.60 -1.54 -0.08
N GLU A 288 -3.71 -2.28 -0.06
CA GLU A 288 -3.71 -3.73 -0.31
C GLU A 288 -3.20 -4.06 -1.72
N GLN A 289 -3.54 -3.24 -2.72
CA GLN A 289 -3.00 -3.38 -4.07
C GLN A 289 -1.50 -3.09 -4.11
N ALA A 290 -1.02 -2.06 -3.40
CA ALA A 290 0.40 -1.75 -3.30
C ALA A 290 1.20 -2.90 -2.66
N GLU A 291 0.65 -3.58 -1.65
CA GLU A 291 1.28 -4.78 -1.08
C GLU A 291 1.45 -5.90 -2.11
N ILE A 292 0.46 -6.10 -2.99
CA ILE A 292 0.55 -7.11 -4.05
C ILE A 292 1.52 -6.69 -5.15
N VAL A 293 1.51 -5.42 -5.55
CA VAL A 293 2.47 -4.88 -6.52
C VAL A 293 3.90 -5.02 -5.98
N ALA A 294 4.11 -4.75 -4.70
CA ALA A 294 5.41 -4.83 -4.02
C ALA A 294 6.03 -6.23 -4.00
N ILE A 295 5.23 -7.29 -4.06
CA ILE A 295 5.73 -8.69 -4.15
C ILE A 295 5.85 -9.19 -5.59
N SER A 296 5.37 -8.41 -6.57
CA SER A 296 5.40 -8.82 -7.96
C SER A 296 6.79 -8.65 -8.59
N SER A 297 7.04 -9.44 -9.63
CA SER A 297 8.22 -9.33 -10.49
C SER A 297 7.79 -9.14 -11.94
N VAL A 298 8.67 -8.58 -12.78
CA VAL A 298 8.38 -8.39 -14.20
C VAL A 298 9.32 -9.23 -15.04
N LYS A 299 8.77 -9.89 -16.06
CA LYS A 299 9.54 -10.70 -17.01
C LYS A 299 9.08 -10.42 -18.44
N SER A 300 10.06 -10.35 -19.34
CA SER A 300 9.84 -10.21 -20.78
C SER A 300 10.00 -11.56 -21.47
N TYR A 301 9.18 -11.78 -22.50
CA TYR A 301 9.15 -12.99 -23.31
C TYR A 301 9.19 -12.58 -24.80
N PRO A 302 10.13 -13.11 -25.60
CA PRO A 302 10.14 -12.94 -27.04
C PRO A 302 8.94 -13.64 -27.69
N GLU A 303 8.64 -13.24 -28.91
CA GLU A 303 7.60 -13.89 -29.73
C GLU A 303 7.88 -15.39 -29.86
N GLY A 304 6.83 -16.21 -29.72
CA GLY A 304 6.87 -17.67 -29.80
C GLY A 304 7.25 -18.38 -28.50
N GLU A 305 7.79 -17.68 -27.49
CA GLU A 305 8.15 -18.30 -26.21
C GLU A 305 6.90 -18.74 -25.43
N ALA A 306 6.93 -19.95 -24.88
CA ALA A 306 5.88 -20.44 -23.98
C ALA A 306 6.10 -19.83 -22.58
N ILE A 307 5.09 -19.12 -22.07
CA ILE A 307 5.11 -18.50 -20.75
C ILE A 307 4.73 -19.53 -19.67
N VAL A 308 3.73 -20.35 -19.95
CA VAL A 308 3.34 -21.52 -19.16
C VAL A 308 3.03 -22.69 -20.11
N ILE A 309 3.30 -23.91 -19.66
CA ILE A 309 3.12 -25.13 -20.46
C ILE A 309 2.00 -25.98 -19.84
N GLU A 310 1.11 -26.50 -20.68
CA GLU A 310 0.05 -27.41 -20.26
C GLU A 310 0.61 -28.64 -19.52
N GLY A 311 0.01 -28.99 -18.38
CA GLY A 311 0.42 -30.14 -17.58
C GLY A 311 1.49 -29.85 -16.51
N ASP A 312 2.20 -28.72 -16.59
CA ASP A 312 3.15 -28.30 -15.56
C ASP A 312 2.41 -27.86 -14.29
N VAL A 313 3.06 -27.97 -13.13
CA VAL A 313 2.52 -27.43 -11.88
C VAL A 313 2.53 -25.91 -11.96
N GLY A 314 1.35 -25.30 -11.75
CA GLY A 314 1.20 -23.86 -11.87
C GLY A 314 1.06 -23.18 -10.53
N GLU A 315 2.05 -22.40 -10.10
CA GLU A 315 2.01 -21.68 -8.81
C GLU A 315 1.95 -20.16 -8.95
N ASP A 316 1.93 -19.64 -10.18
CA ASP A 316 2.02 -18.20 -10.43
C ASP A 316 0.80 -17.68 -11.18
N LEU A 317 0.41 -16.45 -10.83
CA LEU A 317 -0.49 -15.59 -11.60
C LEU A 317 0.33 -14.67 -12.50
N TYR A 318 -0.10 -14.54 -13.75
CA TYR A 318 0.50 -13.67 -14.75
C TYR A 318 -0.50 -12.60 -15.18
N VAL A 319 -0.03 -11.36 -15.23
CA VAL A 319 -0.78 -10.21 -15.73
C VAL A 319 -0.01 -9.61 -16.91
N ILE A 320 -0.68 -9.40 -18.03
CA ILE A 320 -0.04 -8.94 -19.27
C ILE A 320 0.04 -7.41 -19.24
N LEU A 321 1.24 -6.87 -19.08
CA LEU A 321 1.48 -5.42 -19.09
C LEU A 321 1.62 -4.87 -20.52
N ARG A 322 2.13 -5.69 -21.44
CA ARG A 322 2.31 -5.37 -22.86
C ARG A 322 2.31 -6.64 -23.70
N GLY A 323 1.82 -6.52 -24.93
CA GLY A 323 1.80 -7.61 -25.91
C GLY A 323 0.49 -8.40 -25.88
N ARG A 324 0.48 -9.54 -26.57
CA ARG A 324 -0.64 -10.47 -26.64
C ARG A 324 -0.13 -11.90 -26.55
N VAL A 325 -0.93 -12.76 -25.93
CA VAL A 325 -0.61 -14.19 -25.78
C VAL A 325 -1.75 -15.05 -26.34
N ALA A 326 -1.41 -16.18 -26.93
CA ALA A 326 -2.35 -17.23 -27.28
C ALA A 326 -2.47 -18.25 -26.15
N VAL A 327 -3.68 -18.72 -25.89
CA VAL A 327 -3.96 -19.86 -25.01
C VAL A 327 -4.24 -21.07 -25.89
N GLU A 328 -3.42 -22.10 -25.76
CA GLU A 328 -3.44 -23.32 -26.56
C GLU A 328 -3.73 -24.53 -25.68
N LYS A 329 -4.68 -25.38 -26.07
CA LYS A 329 -4.93 -26.66 -25.40
C LYS A 329 -4.85 -27.80 -26.40
N ASN A 330 -4.10 -28.84 -26.07
CA ASN A 330 -3.81 -29.94 -27.01
C ASN A 330 -3.28 -29.42 -28.37
N GLY A 331 -2.45 -28.37 -28.35
CA GLY A 331 -1.89 -27.74 -29.55
C GLY A 331 -2.86 -26.92 -30.41
N THR A 332 -4.10 -26.73 -29.96
CA THR A 332 -5.10 -25.91 -30.66
C THR A 332 -5.31 -24.58 -29.93
N ALA A 333 -5.21 -23.46 -30.64
CA ALA A 333 -5.47 -22.14 -30.07
C ALA A 333 -6.96 -21.99 -29.69
N ILE A 334 -7.23 -21.74 -28.41
CA ILE A 334 -8.58 -21.51 -27.87
C ILE A 334 -8.95 -20.02 -27.96
N THR A 335 -8.05 -19.16 -27.49
CA THR A 335 -8.31 -17.73 -27.37
C THR A 335 -7.01 -16.93 -27.32
N THR A 336 -7.11 -15.61 -27.43
CA THR A 336 -6.01 -14.66 -27.29
C THR A 336 -6.31 -13.71 -26.13
N ILE A 337 -5.31 -13.45 -25.29
CA ILE A 337 -5.41 -12.53 -24.16
C ILE A 337 -4.51 -11.32 -24.44
N PRO A 338 -5.06 -10.10 -24.51
CA PRO A 338 -4.28 -8.88 -24.71
C PRO A 338 -3.75 -8.28 -23.39
N ALA A 339 -2.94 -7.23 -23.51
CA ALA A 339 -2.53 -6.40 -22.38
C ALA A 339 -3.73 -5.94 -21.54
N GLY A 340 -3.56 -5.93 -20.22
CA GLY A 340 -4.61 -5.77 -19.22
C GLY A 340 -5.30 -7.09 -18.83
N GLY A 341 -5.17 -8.14 -19.65
CA GLY A 341 -5.61 -9.49 -19.33
C GLY A 341 -4.65 -10.23 -18.39
N TYR A 342 -5.12 -11.36 -17.87
CA TYR A 342 -4.39 -12.18 -16.90
C TYR A 342 -4.69 -13.66 -17.11
N PHE A 343 -3.81 -14.53 -16.59
CA PHE A 343 -4.01 -15.99 -16.61
C PHE A 343 -3.26 -16.67 -15.46
N GLY A 344 -3.70 -17.87 -15.11
CA GLY A 344 -3.06 -18.68 -14.07
C GLY A 344 -3.55 -18.37 -12.65
N GLU A 345 -4.70 -17.71 -12.50
CA GLU A 345 -5.26 -17.35 -11.19
C GLU A 345 -5.55 -18.55 -10.30
N MET A 346 -5.85 -19.71 -10.91
CA MET A 346 -6.07 -20.96 -10.18
C MET A 346 -4.82 -21.44 -9.45
N GLY A 347 -3.63 -21.15 -9.99
CA GLY A 347 -2.36 -21.51 -9.38
C GLY A 347 -2.06 -20.77 -8.07
N LEU A 348 -2.81 -19.71 -7.76
CA LEU A 348 -2.75 -19.08 -6.43
C LEU A 348 -3.57 -19.87 -5.39
N ILE A 349 -4.57 -20.64 -5.81
CA ILE A 349 -5.52 -21.34 -4.95
C ILE A 349 -5.00 -22.74 -4.61
N ASP A 350 -4.74 -23.55 -5.64
CA ASP A 350 -4.33 -24.94 -5.52
C ASP A 350 -3.04 -25.23 -6.30
N ASP A 351 -2.54 -26.46 -6.17
CA ASP A 351 -1.38 -27.00 -6.89
C ASP A 351 -1.79 -27.68 -8.22
N SER A 352 -2.90 -27.25 -8.81
CA SER A 352 -3.39 -27.84 -10.06
C SER A 352 -2.41 -27.65 -11.20
N LYS A 353 -2.42 -28.64 -12.10
CA LYS A 353 -1.66 -28.57 -13.35
C LYS A 353 -2.25 -27.48 -14.25
N ARG A 354 -1.38 -26.79 -14.99
CA ARG A 354 -1.78 -25.82 -16.01
C ARG A 354 -2.72 -26.50 -17.02
N SER A 355 -3.88 -25.90 -17.21
CA SER A 355 -4.96 -26.44 -18.06
C SER A 355 -4.75 -26.20 -19.56
N ALA A 356 -3.79 -25.34 -19.92
CA ALA A 356 -3.44 -24.94 -21.27
C ALA A 356 -2.02 -24.36 -21.29
N THR A 357 -1.39 -24.39 -22.45
CA THR A 357 -0.14 -23.67 -22.74
C THR A 357 -0.48 -22.22 -23.08
N VAL A 358 0.32 -21.28 -22.61
CA VAL A 358 0.19 -19.86 -22.98
C VAL A 358 1.47 -19.41 -23.66
N ARG A 359 1.35 -18.88 -24.88
CA ARG A 359 2.48 -18.53 -25.74
C ARG A 359 2.43 -17.06 -26.15
N ALA A 360 3.58 -16.40 -26.13
CA ALA A 360 3.71 -15.04 -26.63
C ALA A 360 3.50 -15.00 -28.15
N LEU A 361 2.55 -14.19 -28.63
CA LEU A 361 2.31 -13.98 -30.07
C LEU A 361 3.14 -12.83 -30.66
N GLU A 362 3.72 -12.02 -29.79
CA GLU A 362 4.59 -10.88 -30.06
C GLU A 362 5.46 -10.69 -28.81
N PRO A 363 6.43 -9.76 -28.77
CA PRO A 363 7.15 -9.46 -27.54
C PRO A 363 6.18 -9.09 -26.41
N VAL A 364 6.18 -9.90 -25.35
CA VAL A 364 5.25 -9.80 -24.22
C VAL A 364 6.00 -9.45 -22.94
N ARG A 365 5.40 -8.59 -22.12
CA ARG A 365 5.91 -8.25 -20.79
C ARG A 365 4.83 -8.55 -19.77
N THR A 366 5.15 -9.37 -18.76
CA THR A 366 4.21 -9.80 -17.73
C THR A 366 4.65 -9.34 -16.35
N MET A 367 3.66 -9.02 -15.50
CA MET A 367 3.81 -8.97 -14.05
C MET A 367 3.44 -10.35 -13.50
N ILE A 368 4.32 -10.90 -12.68
CA ILE A 368 4.21 -12.25 -12.10
C ILE A 368 4.04 -12.11 -10.60
N ILE A 369 3.01 -12.77 -10.07
CA ILE A 369 2.73 -12.87 -8.65
C ILE A 369 2.80 -14.35 -8.28
N LYS A 370 3.79 -14.70 -7.46
CA LYS A 370 4.00 -16.08 -7.02
C LYS A 370 3.06 -16.42 -5.86
N ARG A 371 2.57 -17.67 -5.82
CA ARG A 371 1.71 -18.15 -4.72
C ARG A 371 2.38 -18.03 -3.37
N ALA A 372 3.67 -18.37 -3.24
CA ALA A 372 4.38 -18.30 -1.96
C ALA A 372 4.38 -16.88 -1.39
N ASP A 373 4.65 -15.87 -2.22
CA ASP A 373 4.70 -14.47 -1.81
C ASP A 373 3.29 -13.95 -1.48
N MET A 374 2.29 -14.29 -2.31
CA MET A 374 0.90 -13.96 -2.05
C MET A 374 0.38 -14.58 -0.75
N MET A 375 0.73 -15.84 -0.46
CA MET A 375 0.37 -16.51 0.79
C MET A 375 1.02 -15.83 2.00
N ASN A 376 2.25 -15.34 1.87
CA ASN A 376 2.90 -14.56 2.93
C ASN A 376 2.18 -13.24 3.19
N VAL A 377 1.72 -12.54 2.15
CA VAL A 377 0.88 -11.34 2.28
C VAL A 377 -0.44 -11.68 2.99
N MET A 378 -1.16 -12.72 2.54
CA MET A 378 -2.43 -13.14 3.15
C MET A 378 -2.30 -13.54 4.64
N ARG A 379 -1.16 -14.12 5.04
CA ARG A 379 -0.89 -14.45 6.45
C ARG A 379 -0.67 -13.21 7.31
N ARG A 380 -0.06 -12.16 6.73
CA ARG A 380 0.18 -10.88 7.41
C ARG A 380 -1.08 -10.02 7.48
N GLU A 381 -1.88 -10.03 6.41
CA GLU A 381 -3.14 -9.28 6.30
C GLU A 381 -4.34 -10.23 6.05
N PRO A 382 -4.93 -10.81 7.11
CA PRO A 382 -6.07 -11.73 6.97
C PRO A 382 -7.30 -11.11 6.29
N VAL A 383 -7.49 -9.80 6.42
CA VAL A 383 -8.61 -9.08 5.79
C VAL A 383 -8.47 -9.07 4.27
N LEU A 384 -7.26 -8.88 3.76
CA LEU A 384 -6.94 -9.00 2.33
C LEU A 384 -7.31 -10.40 1.84
N ALA A 385 -6.96 -11.45 2.59
CA ALA A 385 -7.31 -12.82 2.25
C ALA A 385 -8.83 -13.05 2.15
N VAL A 386 -9.61 -12.49 3.09
CA VAL A 386 -11.08 -12.57 3.06
C VAL A 386 -11.66 -11.87 1.82
N LYS A 387 -11.16 -10.68 1.46
CA LYS A 387 -11.59 -9.96 0.25
C LYS A 387 -11.28 -10.74 -1.03
N LEU A 388 -10.09 -11.35 -1.09
CA LEU A 388 -9.72 -12.20 -2.22
C LEU A 388 -10.62 -13.44 -2.32
N LEU A 389 -10.86 -14.13 -1.20
CA LEU A 389 -11.79 -15.27 -1.14
C LEU A 389 -13.18 -14.88 -1.65
N TRP A 390 -13.70 -13.73 -1.20
CA TRP A 390 -14.99 -13.23 -1.67
C TRP A 390 -14.98 -12.94 -3.17
N SER A 391 -13.92 -12.32 -3.69
CA SER A 391 -13.75 -12.03 -5.12
C SER A 391 -13.69 -13.32 -5.95
N PHE A 392 -13.01 -14.36 -5.45
CA PHE A 392 -13.01 -15.69 -6.05
C PHE A 392 -14.39 -16.33 -6.06
N VAL A 393 -15.13 -16.29 -4.94
CA VAL A 393 -16.48 -16.85 -4.85
C VAL A 393 -17.43 -16.14 -5.81
N GLN A 394 -17.37 -14.82 -5.92
CA GLN A 394 -18.14 -14.06 -6.89
C GLN A 394 -17.78 -14.45 -8.33
N GLY A 395 -16.50 -14.57 -8.64
CA GLY A 395 -16.02 -15.01 -9.96
C GLY A 395 -16.46 -16.43 -10.32
N LEU A 396 -16.37 -17.39 -9.38
CA LEU A 396 -16.85 -18.76 -9.57
C LEU A 396 -18.37 -18.80 -9.75
N SER A 397 -19.12 -18.04 -8.95
CA SER A 397 -20.57 -17.93 -9.07
C SER A 397 -20.98 -17.40 -10.44
N GLN A 398 -20.27 -16.40 -10.96
CA GLN A 398 -20.53 -15.86 -12.29
C GLN A 398 -20.18 -16.85 -13.41
N ARG A 399 -19.04 -17.54 -13.30
CA ARG A 399 -18.64 -18.58 -14.26
C ARG A 399 -19.65 -19.74 -14.28
N LEU A 400 -20.11 -20.21 -13.12
CA LEU A 400 -21.13 -21.26 -13.01
C LEU A 400 -22.46 -20.84 -13.65
N ARG A 401 -22.91 -19.60 -13.43
CA ARG A 401 -24.10 -19.07 -14.10
C ARG A 401 -23.95 -19.04 -15.62
N THR A 402 -22.77 -18.63 -16.10
CA THR A 402 -22.46 -18.56 -17.53
C THR A 402 -22.47 -19.94 -18.17
N VAL A 403 -21.74 -20.90 -17.58
CA VAL A 403 -21.70 -22.29 -18.05
C VAL A 403 -23.10 -22.93 -18.05
N ASN A 404 -23.90 -22.72 -17.00
CA ASN A 404 -25.27 -23.23 -16.97
C ASN A 404 -26.15 -22.64 -18.08
N THR A 405 -25.93 -21.37 -18.43
CA THR A 405 -26.66 -20.70 -19.51
C THR A 405 -26.25 -21.30 -20.86
N GLU A 406 -24.95 -21.38 -21.15
CA GLU A 406 -24.39 -22.01 -22.36
C GLU A 406 -24.84 -23.47 -22.52
N LEU A 407 -24.85 -24.25 -21.44
CA LEU A 407 -25.27 -25.65 -21.47
C LEU A 407 -26.77 -25.80 -21.74
N THR A 408 -27.58 -24.84 -21.29
CA THR A 408 -29.03 -24.81 -21.54
C THR A 408 -29.31 -24.44 -22.99
N GLU A 409 -28.59 -23.45 -23.53
CA GLU A 409 -28.67 -23.05 -24.94
C GLU A 409 -28.22 -24.19 -25.87
N ALA A 410 -27.05 -24.79 -25.62
CA ALA A 410 -26.56 -25.91 -26.40
C ALA A 410 -27.51 -27.12 -26.36
N ARG A 411 -28.16 -27.40 -25.20
CA ARG A 411 -29.21 -28.43 -25.11
C ARG A 411 -30.43 -28.06 -25.94
N ALA A 412 -30.90 -26.82 -25.88
CA ALA A 412 -32.06 -26.36 -26.66
C ALA A 412 -31.78 -26.47 -28.17
N GLU A 413 -30.58 -26.11 -28.63
CA GLU A 413 -30.14 -26.28 -30.01
C GLU A 413 -30.08 -27.77 -30.42
N LEU A 414 -29.56 -28.63 -29.55
CA LEU A 414 -29.54 -30.08 -29.78
C LEU A 414 -30.95 -30.67 -29.89
N PHE A 415 -31.88 -30.27 -29.01
CA PHE A 415 -33.29 -30.71 -29.09
C PHE A 415 -33.99 -30.20 -30.35
N ALA A 416 -33.72 -28.96 -30.76
CA ALA A 416 -34.21 -28.39 -32.00
C ALA A 416 -33.65 -29.13 -33.24
N ALA A 417 -32.36 -29.48 -33.23
CA ALA A 417 -31.69 -30.19 -34.31
C ALA A 417 -32.11 -31.67 -34.40
N GLN A 418 -32.46 -32.30 -33.28
CA GLN A 418 -32.94 -33.70 -33.23
C GLN A 418 -34.44 -33.84 -33.50
N GLY A 419 -35.19 -32.74 -33.71
CA GLY A 419 -36.62 -32.78 -34.01
C GLY A 419 -37.48 -33.33 -32.86
N VAL A 420 -36.96 -33.38 -31.64
CA VAL A 420 -37.69 -33.88 -30.47
C VAL A 420 -38.35 -32.68 -29.79
N THR A 421 -39.66 -32.51 -30.01
CA THR A 421 -40.48 -31.60 -29.21
C THR A 421 -40.45 -32.05 -27.74
N PRO A 422 -40.15 -31.15 -26.77
CA PRO A 422 -40.19 -31.52 -25.36
C PRO A 422 -41.63 -31.96 -25.01
N TYR A 423 -41.76 -33.14 -24.40
CA TYR A 423 -43.04 -33.62 -23.88
C TYR A 423 -43.57 -32.61 -22.83
N THR A 424 -44.76 -32.09 -23.10
CA THR A 424 -45.55 -31.19 -22.22
C THR A 424 -45.96 -31.85 -20.91
#